data_AF-A0A5B8SZF4-F1
#
_entry.id   AF-A0A5B8SZF4-F1
#
_cell.length_a   1.000
_cell.length_b   1.000
_cell.length_c   1.000
_cell.angle_alpha   90.00
_cell.angle_beta   90.00
_cell.angle_gamma   90.00
#
_symmetry.space_group_name_H-M   'P 1'
#
loop_
_entity.id
_entity.type
_entity.pdbx_description
1 polymer ?
#
loop_
_entity_poly.entity_id
_entity_poly.type
_entity_poly.pdbx_seq_one_letter_code
_entity_poly.pdbx_strand_id
1 'polypeptide(L)'
;MDNETRKAAKKAQKQRDKQRVKAEKEYAKAHPIKIEVVTPETRQEMRLTRKGRYELGSDGKLTPIGKSKRLTHRYNLAIIFLALLIIATYAYFFLVN
;
A
#
# COMPACT_ATOMS: atom_id res chain seq x y z
N MET A 1 -29.32 17.70 -37.71
CA MET A 1 -28.82 16.57 -36.87
C MET A 1 -29.66 16.50 -35.62
N ASP A 2 -30.50 15.48 -35.52
CA ASP A 2 -31.58 15.39 -34.54
C ASP A 2 -31.05 15.01 -33.15
N ASN A 3 -31.67 15.54 -32.09
CA ASN A 3 -31.24 15.35 -30.71
C ASN A 3 -31.18 13.85 -30.29
N GLU A 4 -32.05 13.03 -30.89
CA GLU A 4 -32.09 11.57 -30.77
C GLU A 4 -30.78 10.90 -31.24
N THR A 5 -30.25 11.31 -32.40
CA THR A 5 -29.01 10.74 -32.98
C THR A 5 -27.79 11.02 -32.10
N ARG A 6 -27.73 12.20 -31.46
CA ARG A 6 -26.67 12.56 -30.51
C ARG A 6 -26.72 11.71 -29.23
N LYS A 7 -27.92 11.40 -28.72
CA LYS A 7 -28.10 10.55 -27.53
C LYS A 7 -27.71 9.09 -27.82
N ALA A 8 -28.09 8.57 -28.98
CA ALA A 8 -27.71 7.23 -29.42
C ALA A 8 -26.19 7.10 -29.58
N ALA A 9 -25.54 8.08 -30.21
CA ALA A 9 -24.08 8.11 -30.36
C ALA A 9 -23.35 8.13 -29.00
N LYS A 10 -23.82 8.93 -28.02
CA LYS A 10 -23.25 8.94 -26.65
C LYS A 10 -23.41 7.60 -25.93
N LYS A 11 -24.55 6.92 -26.07
CA LYS A 11 -24.76 5.58 -25.48
C LYS A 11 -23.82 4.54 -26.09
N ALA A 12 -23.66 4.56 -27.41
CA ALA A 12 -22.74 3.67 -28.12
C ALA A 12 -21.28 3.90 -27.71
N GLN A 13 -20.86 5.17 -27.56
CA GLN A 13 -19.54 5.52 -27.05
C GLN A 13 -19.32 4.94 -25.64
N LYS A 14 -20.28 5.16 -24.72
CA LYS A 14 -20.21 4.65 -23.35
C LYS A 14 -20.16 3.13 -23.27
N GLN A 15 -20.83 2.41 -24.17
CA GLN A 15 -20.74 0.96 -24.25
C GLN A 15 -19.37 0.49 -24.71
N ARG A 16 -18.79 1.14 -25.73
CA ARG A 16 -17.41 0.86 -26.17
C ARG A 16 -16.41 1.10 -25.05
N ASP A 17 -16.52 2.22 -24.34
CA ASP A 17 -15.61 2.54 -23.22
C ASP A 17 -15.69 1.48 -22.11
N LYS A 18 -16.91 1.01 -21.79
CA LYS A 18 -17.10 -0.09 -20.84
C LYS A 18 -16.45 -1.39 -21.31
N GLN A 19 -16.56 -1.72 -22.60
CA GLN A 19 -15.93 -2.91 -23.16
C GLN A 19 -14.40 -2.82 -23.12
N ARG A 20 -13.83 -1.64 -23.43
CA ARG A 20 -12.38 -1.39 -23.32
C ARG A 20 -11.87 -1.59 -21.89
N VAL A 21 -12.53 -0.96 -20.92
CA VAL A 21 -12.16 -1.10 -19.51
C VAL A 21 -12.28 -2.55 -19.02
N LYS A 22 -13.28 -3.32 -19.49
CA LYS A 22 -13.40 -4.75 -19.16
C LYS A 22 -12.24 -5.56 -19.75
N ALA A 23 -11.93 -5.36 -21.03
CA ALA A 23 -10.83 -6.04 -21.71
C ALA A 23 -9.47 -5.73 -21.06
N GLU A 24 -9.22 -4.45 -20.71
CA GLU A 24 -8.01 -4.05 -19.98
C GLU A 24 -7.91 -4.72 -18.60
N LYS A 25 -9.02 -4.82 -17.87
CA LYS A 25 -9.07 -5.52 -16.58
C LYS A 25 -8.82 -7.02 -16.72
N GLU A 26 -9.40 -7.66 -17.73
CA GLU A 26 -9.19 -9.09 -18.00
C GLU A 26 -7.76 -9.38 -18.43
N TYR A 27 -7.19 -8.53 -19.29
CA TYR A 27 -5.79 -8.60 -19.68
C TYR A 27 -4.83 -8.44 -18.49
N ALA A 28 -5.11 -7.47 -17.60
CA ALA A 28 -4.33 -7.27 -16.37
C ALA A 28 -4.44 -8.43 -15.37
N LYS A 29 -5.59 -9.13 -15.34
CA LYS A 29 -5.75 -10.36 -14.54
C LYS A 29 -4.96 -11.53 -15.14
N ALA A 30 -4.94 -11.65 -16.47
CA ALA A 30 -4.23 -12.72 -17.18
C ALA A 30 -2.70 -12.53 -17.18
N HIS A 31 -2.23 -11.28 -17.09
CA HIS A 31 -0.80 -10.93 -17.05
C HIS A 31 -0.45 -10.30 -15.70
N PRO A 32 -0.31 -11.10 -14.63
CA PRO A 32 0.14 -10.56 -13.35
C PRO A 32 1.57 -10.04 -13.50
N ILE A 33 1.75 -8.74 -13.29
CA ILE A 33 3.08 -8.12 -13.24
C ILE A 33 3.80 -8.71 -12.02
N LYS A 34 4.90 -9.42 -12.28
CA LYS A 34 5.74 -9.97 -11.22
C LYS A 34 6.50 -8.80 -10.58
N ILE A 35 6.12 -8.45 -9.36
CA ILE A 35 6.79 -7.37 -8.61
C ILE A 35 8.07 -7.95 -8.03
N GLU A 36 9.20 -7.64 -8.66
CA GLU A 36 10.52 -8.03 -8.16
C GLU A 36 10.99 -7.09 -7.07
N VAL A 37 11.81 -7.60 -6.15
CA VAL A 37 12.41 -6.81 -5.07
C VAL A 37 13.57 -6.02 -5.65
N VAL A 38 13.54 -4.70 -5.50
CA VAL A 38 14.53 -3.79 -6.08
C VAL A 38 15.12 -2.89 -5.01
N THR A 39 16.40 -2.54 -5.15
CA THR A 39 17.07 -1.56 -4.31
C THR A 39 16.59 -0.15 -4.66
N PRO A 40 16.20 0.69 -3.69
CA PRO A 40 15.73 2.04 -3.96
C PRO A 40 16.85 2.90 -4.55
N GLU A 41 16.70 3.31 -5.80
CA GLU A 41 17.68 4.15 -6.51
C GLU A 41 17.41 5.63 -6.28
N THR A 42 16.12 6.00 -6.18
CA THR A 42 15.74 7.40 -6.08
C THR A 42 15.55 7.85 -4.63
N ARG A 43 15.75 9.17 -4.39
CA ARG A 43 15.51 9.78 -3.08
C ARG A 43 14.07 9.60 -2.59
N GLN A 44 13.09 9.59 -3.51
CA GLN A 44 11.68 9.39 -3.18
C GLN A 44 11.44 7.97 -2.65
N GLU A 45 12.04 6.98 -3.30
CA GLU A 45 12.01 5.57 -2.89
C GLU A 45 12.73 5.33 -1.56
N MET A 46 13.89 5.99 -1.35
CA MET A 46 14.61 5.96 -0.07
C MET A 46 13.79 6.54 1.09
N ARG A 47 12.93 7.53 0.81
CA ARG A 47 12.02 8.10 1.82
C ARG A 47 10.96 7.09 2.23
N LEU A 48 10.48 6.28 1.29
CA LEU A 48 9.46 5.28 1.53
C LEU A 48 9.98 4.10 2.36
N THR A 49 11.19 3.62 2.06
CA THR A 49 11.85 2.50 2.77
C THR A 49 12.63 2.94 4.00
N ARG A 50 12.81 4.26 4.22
CA ARG A 50 13.68 4.87 5.22
C ARG A 50 15.09 4.29 5.18
N LYS A 51 15.93 4.82 4.29
CA LYS A 51 17.33 4.35 4.06
C LYS A 51 17.40 2.84 3.75
N GLY A 52 16.49 2.32 2.93
CA GLY A 52 16.52 0.91 2.50
C GLY A 52 16.12 -0.10 3.58
N ARG A 53 15.47 0.31 4.67
CA ARG A 53 15.09 -0.60 5.78
C ARG A 53 13.92 -1.53 5.47
N TYR A 54 13.12 -1.22 4.46
CA TYR A 54 11.95 -2.01 4.07
C TYR A 54 12.04 -2.38 2.59
N GLU A 55 11.50 -3.55 2.25
CA GLU A 55 11.52 -4.07 0.88
C GLU A 55 10.67 -3.24 -0.07
N LEU A 56 11.24 -2.93 -1.23
CA LEU A 56 10.62 -2.14 -2.28
C LEU A 56 10.43 -3.00 -3.52
N GLY A 57 9.28 -2.84 -4.17
CA GLY A 57 8.98 -3.47 -5.45
C GLY A 57 9.50 -2.66 -6.62
N SER A 58 9.62 -3.31 -7.78
CA SER A 58 9.91 -2.66 -9.08
C SER A 58 8.93 -1.55 -9.46
N ASP A 59 7.79 -1.42 -8.80
CA ASP A 59 6.79 -0.35 -8.99
C ASP A 59 7.06 0.89 -8.14
N GLY A 60 8.20 0.93 -7.43
CA GLY A 60 8.58 2.03 -6.53
C GLY A 60 7.73 2.09 -5.24
N LYS A 61 6.94 1.04 -4.96
CA LYS A 61 6.10 0.95 -3.76
C LYS A 61 6.60 -0.14 -2.82
N LEU A 62 6.19 -0.07 -1.55
CA LEU A 62 6.52 -1.11 -0.58
C LEU A 62 5.87 -2.44 -1.00
N THR A 63 6.67 -3.50 -1.01
CA THR A 63 6.15 -4.87 -1.16
C THR A 63 5.23 -5.20 0.02
N PRO A 64 4.36 -6.22 -0.10
CA PRO A 64 3.56 -6.70 1.04
C PRO A 64 4.42 -7.02 2.28
N ILE A 65 5.61 -7.57 2.06
CA ILE A 65 6.59 -7.90 3.10
C ILE A 65 7.22 -6.61 3.69
N GLY A 66 7.57 -5.63 2.85
CA GLY A 66 8.06 -4.33 3.32
C GLY A 66 7.04 -3.59 4.20
N LYS A 67 5.74 -3.70 3.86
CA LYS A 67 4.64 -3.13 4.67
C LYS A 67 4.50 -3.85 6.01
N SER A 68 4.52 -5.19 6.03
CA SER A 68 4.39 -5.95 7.26
C SER A 68 5.56 -5.68 8.20
N LYS A 69 6.81 -5.70 7.71
CA LYS A 69 8.02 -5.36 8.49
C LYS A 69 7.92 -3.97 9.15
N ARG A 70 7.48 -2.95 8.40
CA ARG A 70 7.28 -1.59 8.95
C ARG A 70 6.23 -1.54 10.05
N LEU A 71 5.16 -2.31 9.89
CA LEU A 71 4.08 -2.36 10.85
C LEU A 71 4.50 -3.11 12.13
N THR A 72 5.14 -4.27 11.98
CA THR A 72 5.70 -5.04 13.10
C THR A 72 6.67 -4.22 13.94
N HIS A 73 7.55 -3.42 13.31
CA HIS A 73 8.45 -2.53 14.05
C HIS A 73 7.69 -1.53 14.94
N ARG A 74 6.59 -0.95 14.45
CA ARG A 74 5.78 0.00 15.25
C ARG A 74 5.09 -0.71 16.42
N TYR A 75 4.56 -1.90 16.20
CA TYR A 75 3.94 -2.68 17.26
C TYR A 75 4.95 -3.12 18.32
N ASN A 76 6.13 -3.59 17.91
CA ASN A 76 7.19 -3.96 18.86
C ASN A 76 7.58 -2.77 19.74
N LEU A 77 7.70 -1.57 19.17
CA LEU A 77 7.98 -0.36 19.94
C LEU A 77 6.86 -0.03 20.94
N ALA A 78 5.60 -0.15 20.52
CA ALA A 78 4.45 0.08 21.40
C ALA A 78 4.39 -0.96 22.53
N ILE A 79 4.69 -2.22 22.25
CA ILE A 79 4.75 -3.30 23.25
C ILE A 79 5.86 -3.02 24.27
N ILE A 80 7.06 -2.62 23.82
CA ILE A 80 8.16 -2.25 24.71
C ILE A 80 7.75 -1.10 25.63
N PHE A 81 7.14 -0.06 25.06
CA PHE A 81 6.68 1.08 25.84
C PHE A 81 5.61 0.70 26.87
N LEU A 82 4.66 -0.15 26.48
CA LEU A 82 3.63 -0.67 27.37
C LEU A 82 4.24 -1.51 28.52
N ALA A 83 5.20 -2.37 28.21
CA ALA A 83 5.89 -3.18 29.21
C ALA A 83 6.63 -2.30 30.23
N LEU A 84 7.32 -1.25 29.75
CA LEU A 84 7.99 -0.28 30.63
C LEU A 84 7.00 0.45 31.54
N LEU A 85 5.83 0.84 31.02
CA LEU A 85 4.79 1.46 31.85
C LEU A 85 4.27 0.52 32.93
N ILE A 86 4.03 -0.76 32.61
CA ILE A 86 3.57 -1.76 33.59
C ILE A 86 4.62 -1.91 34.70
N ILE A 87 5.90 -2.06 34.33
CA ILE A 87 7.00 -2.15 35.29
C ILE A 87 7.07 -0.88 36.15
N ALA A 88 6.98 0.29 35.54
CA ALA A 88 7.02 1.57 36.25
C ALA A 88 5.85 1.72 37.24
N THR A 89 4.64 1.33 36.85
CA THR A 89 3.48 1.35 37.76
C THR A 89 3.66 0.40 38.92
N TYR A 90 4.20 -0.79 38.69
CA TYR A 90 4.44 -1.75 39.77
C TYR A 90 5.53 -1.26 40.73
N ALA A 91 6.64 -0.76 40.19
CA ALA A 91 7.71 -0.17 40.97
C ALA A 91 7.22 1.02 41.80
N TYR A 92 6.35 1.88 41.24
CA TYR A 92 5.74 2.98 41.98
C TYR A 92 4.87 2.47 43.14
N PHE A 93 3.98 1.50 42.88
CA PHE A 93 3.15 0.91 43.94
C PHE A 93 3.99 0.26 45.04
N PHE A 94 5.10 -0.40 44.70
CA PHE A 94 6.00 -1.04 45.65
C PHE A 94 6.85 -0.05 46.46
N LEU A 95 7.18 1.11 45.91
CA LEU A 95 7.97 2.12 46.62
C LEU A 95 7.11 3.04 47.49
N VAL A 96 5.81 3.14 47.20
CA VAL A 96 4.87 4.02 47.90
C VAL A 96 4.09 3.30 49.01
N ASN A 97 3.77 2.01 48.85
CA ASN A 97 3.27 1.14 49.93
C ASN A 97 4.42 0.46 50.67
#